data_AF-I4M4R4-F1
#
_entry.id   AF-I4M4R4-F1
#
_cell.length_a   1.000
_cell.length_b   1.000
_cell.length_c   1.000
_cell.angle_alpha   90.00
_cell.angle_beta   90.00
_cell.angle_gamma   90.00
#
_symmetry.space_group_name_H-M   'P 1'
#
loop_
_entity.id
_entity.type
_entity.pdbx_description
1 polymer ?
#
loop_
_entity_poly.entity_id
_entity_poly.type
_entity_poly.pdbx_seq_one_letter_code
_entity_poly.pdbx_strand_id
1 'polypeptide(L)'
;MDNSNTTQEEWTEKDELMMELSTKIIDDCTSQYDNVQDCGLLIDIEEGAVSAAGFANANDKKEGWPVKNLSIFHKSKELWKKMDKKWCSAFFCADLKSGKFNVNFLTKETMTWRKSVFDHVGEWTYYLNQIKELRGESD
;
A
#
# COMPACT_ATOMS: atom_id res chain seq x y z
N MET A 1 -29.25 18.76 16.32
CA MET A 1 -29.45 17.54 15.53
C MET A 1 -28.06 17.02 15.23
N ASP A 2 -27.76 15.82 15.74
CA ASP A 2 -26.44 15.21 15.80
C ASP A 2 -25.85 14.93 14.41
N ASN A 3 -24.72 15.59 14.11
CA ASN A 3 -23.82 15.27 12.99
C ASN A 3 -22.83 14.14 13.34
N SER A 4 -23.02 13.49 14.50
CA SER A 4 -22.04 12.62 15.14
C SER A 4 -22.03 11.20 14.58
N ASN A 5 -23.16 10.72 14.04
CA ASN A 5 -23.27 9.35 13.49
C ASN A 5 -22.68 9.22 12.08
N THR A 6 -22.82 10.25 11.23
CA THR A 6 -22.40 10.19 9.82
C THR A 6 -20.89 10.02 9.69
N THR A 7 -20.11 10.70 10.51
CA THR A 7 -18.65 10.60 10.50
C THR A 7 -18.16 9.23 10.99
N GLN A 8 -18.80 8.64 12.00
CA GLN A 8 -18.35 7.37 12.57
C GLN A 8 -18.61 6.17 11.62
N GLU A 9 -19.77 6.16 10.95
CA GLU A 9 -20.08 5.15 9.92
C GLU A 9 -19.14 5.28 8.71
N GLU A 10 -18.88 6.50 8.23
CA GLU A 10 -17.97 6.75 7.11
C GLU A 10 -16.51 6.33 7.37
N TRP A 11 -16.03 6.43 8.62
CA TRP A 11 -14.71 5.94 9.00
C TRP A 11 -14.69 4.41 9.10
N THR A 12 -15.76 3.81 9.65
CA THR A 12 -15.88 2.35 9.78
C THR A 12 -15.80 1.67 8.40
N GLU A 13 -16.50 2.19 7.40
CA GLU A 13 -16.46 1.65 6.04
C GLU A 13 -15.08 1.80 5.37
N LYS A 14 -14.37 2.92 5.62
CA LYS A 14 -13.02 3.13 5.08
C LYS A 14 -12.03 2.17 5.71
N ASP A 15 -12.13 1.97 7.02
CA ASP A 15 -11.27 1.06 7.78
C ASP A 15 -11.48 -0.40 7.36
N GLU A 16 -12.73 -0.81 7.14
CA GLU A 16 -13.06 -2.14 6.59
C GLU A 16 -12.46 -2.34 5.19
N LEU A 17 -12.62 -1.35 4.29
CA LEU A 17 -12.07 -1.44 2.95
C LEU A 17 -10.54 -1.48 2.95
N MET A 18 -9.92 -0.71 3.85
CA MET A 18 -8.47 -0.69 4.07
C MET A 18 -7.94 -2.01 4.60
N MET A 19 -8.64 -2.61 5.56
CA MET A 19 -8.30 -3.91 6.10
C MET A 19 -8.39 -4.98 5.01
N GLU A 20 -9.51 -5.01 4.27
CA GLU A 20 -9.70 -6.00 3.21
C GLU A 20 -8.68 -5.85 2.08
N LEU A 21 -8.37 -4.60 1.68
CA LEU A 21 -7.34 -4.33 0.68
C LEU A 21 -5.96 -4.80 1.17
N SER A 22 -5.61 -4.49 2.42
CA SER A 22 -4.33 -4.88 3.02
C SER A 22 -4.20 -6.40 3.10
N THR A 23 -5.25 -7.11 3.55
CA THR A 23 -5.28 -8.59 3.57
C THR A 23 -5.07 -9.15 2.16
N LYS A 24 -5.77 -8.62 1.15
CA LYS A 24 -5.61 -9.10 -0.23
C LYS A 24 -4.21 -8.88 -0.79
N ILE A 25 -3.55 -7.78 -0.42
CA ILE A 25 -2.17 -7.50 -0.84
C ILE A 25 -1.20 -8.52 -0.22
N ILE A 26 -1.35 -8.78 1.09
CA ILE A 26 -0.53 -9.77 1.80
C ILE A 26 -0.77 -11.18 1.21
N ASP A 27 -2.03 -11.57 1.01
CA ASP A 27 -2.39 -12.86 0.42
C ASP A 27 -1.82 -13.01 -1.01
N ASP A 28 -1.92 -11.97 -1.83
CA ASP A 28 -1.42 -12.02 -3.21
C ASP A 28 0.10 -12.13 -3.26
N CYS A 29 0.82 -11.43 -2.37
CA CYS A 29 2.28 -11.53 -2.27
C CYS A 29 2.72 -12.91 -1.75
N THR A 30 2.15 -13.37 -0.63
CA THR A 30 2.51 -14.63 0.03
C THR A 30 2.12 -15.87 -0.76
N SER A 31 1.16 -15.75 -1.69
CA SER A 31 0.85 -16.84 -2.64
C SER A 31 1.93 -17.08 -3.70
N GLN A 32 2.87 -16.14 -3.87
CA GLN A 32 3.86 -16.17 -4.96
C GLN A 32 5.26 -16.59 -4.51
N TYR A 33 5.57 -16.44 -3.22
CA TYR A 33 6.87 -16.78 -2.67
C TYR A 33 6.71 -17.52 -1.34
N ASP A 34 7.59 -18.49 -1.13
CA ASP A 34 7.81 -19.04 0.20
C ASP A 34 8.62 -18.05 1.06
N ASN A 35 8.46 -18.12 2.38
CA ASN A 35 9.24 -17.36 3.37
C ASN A 35 9.30 -15.84 3.12
N VAL A 36 8.15 -15.21 2.89
CA VAL A 36 8.04 -13.75 2.82
C VAL A 36 8.24 -13.16 4.22
N GLN A 37 9.22 -12.29 4.39
CA GLN A 37 9.50 -11.58 5.64
C GLN A 37 8.70 -10.29 5.72
N ASP A 38 8.70 -9.56 4.62
CA ASP A 38 8.01 -8.30 4.45
C ASP A 38 7.55 -8.12 3.00
N CYS A 39 6.50 -7.33 2.81
CA CYS A 39 5.99 -6.98 1.50
C CYS A 39 5.43 -5.56 1.47
N GLY A 40 5.46 -4.95 0.29
CA GLY A 40 4.83 -3.68 0.02
C GLY A 40 4.20 -3.63 -1.36
N LEU A 41 3.27 -2.71 -1.54
CA LEU A 41 2.63 -2.43 -2.82
C LEU A 41 2.47 -0.92 -2.97
N LEU A 42 3.15 -0.35 -3.97
CA LEU A 42 2.85 0.99 -4.45
C LEU A 42 1.72 0.88 -5.47
N ILE A 43 0.64 1.62 -5.25
CA ILE A 43 -0.49 1.72 -6.16
C ILE A 43 -0.58 3.15 -6.64
N ASP A 44 -0.46 3.36 -7.95
CA ASP A 44 -0.72 4.64 -8.58
C ASP A 44 -2.14 4.64 -9.14
N ILE A 45 -2.86 5.75 -8.92
CA ILE A 45 -4.21 5.94 -9.43
C ILE A 45 -4.35 7.28 -10.16
N GLU A 46 -4.96 7.20 -11.32
CA GLU A 46 -5.36 8.35 -12.12
C GLU A 46 -6.77 8.14 -12.67
N GLU A 47 -7.35 9.19 -13.26
CA GLU A 47 -8.67 9.08 -13.88
C GLU A 47 -8.64 8.07 -15.03
N GLY A 48 -9.16 6.88 -14.77
CA GLY A 48 -9.31 5.82 -15.77
C GLY A 48 -8.30 4.68 -15.66
N ALA A 49 -7.20 4.83 -14.92
CA ALA A 49 -6.18 3.80 -14.79
C ALA A 49 -5.71 3.60 -13.34
N VAL A 50 -5.35 2.36 -13.03
CA VAL A 50 -4.69 1.97 -11.78
C VAL A 50 -3.51 1.10 -12.17
N SER A 51 -2.33 1.42 -11.67
CA SER A 51 -1.12 0.61 -11.83
C SER A 51 -0.53 0.29 -10.46
N ALA A 52 0.32 -0.72 -10.39
CA ALA A 52 0.95 -1.10 -9.15
C ALA A 52 2.35 -1.68 -9.36
N ALA A 53 3.21 -1.49 -8.35
CA ALA A 53 4.53 -2.08 -8.25
C ALA A 53 4.66 -2.80 -6.91
N GLY A 54 4.89 -4.11 -6.94
CA GLY A 54 5.03 -4.96 -5.76
C GLY A 54 6.49 -5.10 -5.32
N PHE A 55 6.71 -5.04 -4.01
CA PHE A 55 8.01 -5.20 -3.35
C PHE A 55 7.90 -6.31 -2.31
N ALA A 56 8.92 -7.14 -2.20
CA ALA A 56 9.02 -8.12 -1.13
C ALA A 56 10.48 -8.37 -0.73
N ASN A 57 10.66 -8.74 0.53
CA ASN A 57 11.84 -9.46 0.97
C ASN A 57 11.42 -10.91 1.24
N ALA A 58 11.77 -11.81 0.32
CA ALA A 58 11.38 -13.20 0.35
C ALA A 58 12.60 -14.08 0.08
N ASN A 59 12.72 -15.20 0.82
CA ASN A 59 13.88 -16.10 0.71
C ASN A 59 15.24 -15.37 0.83
N ASP A 60 15.31 -14.39 1.74
CA ASP A 60 16.47 -13.53 1.99
C ASP A 60 16.92 -12.70 0.77
N LYS A 61 15.99 -12.40 -0.15
CA LYS A 61 16.23 -11.61 -1.36
C LYS A 61 15.15 -10.55 -1.56
N LYS A 62 15.56 -9.44 -2.18
CA LYS A 62 14.65 -8.40 -2.67
C LYS A 62 14.00 -8.87 -3.97
N GLU A 63 12.70 -9.03 -3.95
CA GLU A 63 11.90 -9.52 -5.07
C GLU A 63 10.86 -8.47 -5.47
N GLY A 64 10.79 -8.18 -6.77
CA GLY A 64 9.65 -7.48 -7.33
C GLY A 64 8.57 -8.48 -7.70
N TRP A 65 7.31 -8.21 -7.35
CA TRP A 65 6.22 -9.16 -7.59
C TRP A 65 5.07 -8.56 -8.39
N PRO A 66 4.52 -9.29 -9.37
CA PRO A 66 3.37 -8.85 -10.14
C PRO A 66 2.07 -9.07 -9.35
N VAL A 67 1.15 -8.11 -9.39
CA VAL A 67 -0.19 -8.26 -8.81
C VAL A 67 -1.01 -9.26 -9.62
N LYS A 68 -1.38 -10.40 -9.02
CA LYS A 68 -2.24 -11.42 -9.66
C LYS A 68 -3.70 -11.29 -9.24
N ASN A 69 -3.94 -10.81 -8.02
CA ASN A 69 -5.29 -10.58 -7.52
C ASN A 69 -5.86 -9.24 -8.03
N LEU A 70 -6.54 -9.29 -9.18
CA LEU A 70 -7.10 -8.09 -9.82
C LEU A 70 -8.12 -7.33 -8.96
N SER A 71 -8.69 -7.95 -7.92
CA SER A 71 -9.60 -7.26 -7.01
C SER A 71 -8.92 -6.15 -6.21
N ILE A 72 -7.59 -6.18 -6.08
CA ILE A 72 -6.77 -5.10 -5.50
C ILE A 72 -7.01 -3.80 -6.28
N PHE A 73 -6.93 -3.82 -7.62
CA PHE A 73 -7.14 -2.62 -8.43
C PHE A 73 -8.56 -2.04 -8.28
N HIS A 74 -9.58 -2.90 -8.23
CA HIS A 74 -10.96 -2.48 -8.03
C HIS A 74 -11.16 -1.81 -6.66
N LYS A 75 -10.62 -2.40 -5.60
CA LYS A 75 -10.73 -1.87 -4.24
C LYS A 75 -9.93 -0.60 -4.02
N SER A 76 -8.74 -0.50 -4.60
CA SER A 76 -7.97 0.75 -4.58
C SER A 76 -8.74 1.90 -5.23
N LYS A 77 -9.43 1.63 -6.34
CA LYS A 77 -10.29 2.64 -7.00
C LYS A 77 -11.53 2.99 -6.18
N GLU A 78 -12.13 2.03 -5.50
CA GLU A 78 -13.24 2.27 -4.58
C GLU A 78 -12.80 3.15 -3.41
N LEU A 79 -11.69 2.79 -2.76
CA LEU A 79 -11.11 3.53 -1.65
C LEU A 79 -10.76 4.96 -2.05
N TRP A 80 -10.12 5.13 -3.22
CA TRP A 80 -9.79 6.43 -3.76
C TRP A 80 -11.02 7.33 -3.92
N LYS A 81 -12.13 6.77 -4.43
CA LYS A 81 -13.41 7.50 -4.53
C LYS A 81 -13.99 7.85 -3.16
N LYS A 82 -14.00 6.90 -2.21
CA LYS A 82 -14.48 7.13 -0.83
C LYS A 82 -13.63 8.15 -0.07
N MET A 83 -12.38 8.34 -0.46
CA MET A 83 -11.46 9.35 0.09
C MET A 83 -11.43 10.64 -0.72
N ASP A 84 -12.50 10.94 -1.46
CA ASP A 84 -12.66 12.15 -2.28
C ASP A 84 -11.52 12.39 -3.28
N LYS A 85 -10.88 11.33 -3.76
CA LYS A 85 -9.78 11.39 -4.74
C LYS A 85 -8.59 12.27 -4.29
N LYS A 86 -8.37 12.40 -2.98
CA LYS A 86 -7.37 13.32 -2.40
C LYS A 86 -5.91 12.88 -2.55
N TRP A 87 -5.67 11.65 -2.98
CA TRP A 87 -4.34 11.08 -3.19
C TRP A 87 -4.20 10.60 -4.64
N CYS A 88 -2.97 10.52 -5.14
CA CYS A 88 -2.66 9.95 -6.46
C CYS A 88 -1.85 8.65 -6.36
N SER A 89 -1.29 8.35 -5.20
CA SER A 89 -0.70 7.04 -4.93
C SER A 89 -0.98 6.60 -3.49
N ALA A 90 -1.00 5.30 -3.26
CA ALA A 90 -1.03 4.70 -1.94
C ALA A 90 0.09 3.67 -1.83
N PHE A 91 0.85 3.71 -0.74
CA PHE A 91 1.92 2.75 -0.47
C PHE A 91 1.54 1.90 0.73
N PHE A 92 1.27 0.62 0.48
CA PHE A 92 0.99 -0.38 1.50
C PHE A 92 2.29 -1.08 1.87
N CYS A 93 2.52 -1.31 3.16
CA CYS A 93 3.72 -1.98 3.65
C CYS A 93 3.38 -2.84 4.86
N ALA A 94 3.89 -4.06 4.91
CA ALA A 94 3.68 -4.99 6.02
C ALA A 94 4.98 -5.73 6.36
N ASP A 95 5.31 -5.74 7.66
CA ASP A 95 6.34 -6.60 8.22
C ASP A 95 5.66 -7.84 8.82
N LEU A 96 5.66 -8.94 8.06
CA LEU A 96 4.88 -10.14 8.37
C LEU A 96 5.36 -10.82 9.65
N LYS A 97 6.64 -10.63 10.01
CA LYS A 97 7.21 -11.16 11.25
C LYS A 97 6.64 -10.49 12.50
N SER A 98 6.48 -9.17 12.49
CA SER A 98 5.91 -8.43 13.62
C SER A 98 4.38 -8.30 13.56
N GLY A 99 3.78 -8.59 12.40
CA GLY A 99 2.35 -8.38 12.15
C GLY A 99 1.98 -6.90 12.02
N LYS A 100 2.96 -6.00 11.93
CA LYS A 100 2.72 -4.58 11.75
C LYS A 100 2.51 -4.25 10.28
N PHE A 101 1.62 -3.30 10.02
CA PHE A 101 1.38 -2.76 8.70
C PHE A 101 1.30 -1.23 8.76
N ASN A 102 1.60 -0.59 7.64
CA ASN A 102 1.40 0.83 7.44
C ASN A 102 0.84 1.09 6.05
N VAL A 103 0.05 2.15 5.91
CA VAL A 103 -0.39 2.64 4.61
C VAL A 103 -0.20 4.14 4.53
N ASN A 104 0.54 4.58 3.52
CA ASN A 104 0.74 6.00 3.26
C ASN A 104 -0.03 6.42 2.02
N PHE A 105 -0.93 7.39 2.18
CA PHE A 105 -1.58 8.06 1.07
C PHE A 105 -0.74 9.25 0.62
N LEU A 106 -0.50 9.34 -0.68
CA LEU A 106 0.52 10.21 -1.25
C LEU A 106 -0.07 11.12 -2.32
N THR A 107 0.41 12.35 -2.35
CA THR A 107 0.18 13.31 -3.44
C THR A 107 1.47 13.50 -4.23
N LYS A 108 1.39 14.17 -5.38
CA LYS A 108 2.58 14.55 -6.15
C LYS A 108 3.56 15.40 -5.33
N GLU A 109 3.06 16.18 -4.38
CA GLU A 109 3.87 17.04 -3.52
C GLU A 109 4.59 16.24 -2.43
N THR A 110 3.99 15.17 -1.91
CA THR A 110 4.59 14.33 -0.86
C THR A 110 5.54 13.26 -1.41
N MET A 111 5.46 12.92 -2.70
CA MET A 111 6.34 11.95 -3.36
C MET A 111 7.67 12.56 -3.84
N THR A 112 8.33 13.35 -2.99
CA THR A 112 9.62 13.98 -3.32
C THR A 112 10.76 12.97 -3.53
N TRP A 113 10.60 11.75 -3.02
CA TRP A 113 11.52 10.63 -3.16
C TRP A 113 11.45 9.93 -4.52
N ARG A 114 10.41 10.21 -5.33
CA ARG A 114 10.18 9.58 -6.64
C ARG A 114 10.37 10.62 -7.75
N LYS A 115 11.39 10.46 -8.59
CA LYS A 115 11.67 11.41 -9.68
C LYS A 115 10.71 11.27 -10.87
N SER A 116 10.17 10.08 -11.09
CA SER A 116 9.17 9.80 -12.12
C SER A 116 8.44 8.48 -11.81
N VAL A 117 7.38 8.17 -12.56
CA VAL A 117 6.65 6.89 -12.41
C VAL A 117 7.48 5.64 -12.72
N PHE A 118 8.68 5.80 -13.26
CA PHE A 118 9.62 4.73 -13.58
C PHE A 118 10.86 4.72 -12.65
N ASP A 119 10.84 5.51 -11.58
CA ASP A 119 11.96 5.60 -10.62
C ASP A 119 11.94 4.43 -9.63
N HIS A 120 12.24 3.23 -10.13
CA HIS A 120 12.26 2.01 -9.34
C HIS A 120 13.27 2.06 -8.19
N VAL A 121 14.37 2.79 -8.34
CA VAL A 121 15.35 2.96 -7.25
C VAL A 121 14.76 3.76 -6.11
N GLY A 122 14.06 4.86 -6.42
CA GLY A 122 13.31 5.65 -5.43
C GLY A 122 12.23 4.84 -4.72
N GLU A 123 11.44 4.07 -5.49
CA GLU A 123 10.38 3.20 -4.97
C GLU A 123 10.91 2.13 -4.00
N TRP A 124 12.00 1.44 -4.37
CA TRP A 124 12.68 0.47 -3.49
C TRP A 124 13.26 1.12 -2.23
N THR A 125 13.83 2.32 -2.37
CA THR A 125 14.40 3.05 -1.22
C THR A 125 13.30 3.43 -0.24
N TYR A 126 12.17 3.94 -0.75
CA TYR A 126 11.01 4.27 0.07
C TYR A 126 10.46 3.04 0.80
N TYR A 127 10.29 1.92 0.09
CA TYR A 127 9.87 0.64 0.68
C TYR A 127 10.74 0.22 1.86
N LEU A 128 12.05 0.20 1.68
CA LEU A 128 12.99 -0.25 2.72
C LEU A 128 12.97 0.68 3.94
N ASN A 129 12.82 1.98 3.73
CA ASN A 129 12.66 2.93 4.84
C ASN A 129 11.36 2.69 5.60
N GLN A 130 10.24 2.40 4.92
CA GLN A 130 8.99 2.06 5.59
C GLN A 130 9.10 0.78 6.43
N ILE A 131 9.85 -0.23 5.95
CA ILE A 131 10.11 -1.44 6.73
C ILE A 131 10.97 -1.16 7.97
N LYS A 132 12.02 -0.34 7.85
CA LYS A 132 12.82 0.11 9.00
C LYS A 132 11.96 0.83 10.04
N GLU A 133 11.12 1.76 9.60
CA GLU A 133 10.18 2.50 10.46
C GLU A 133 9.24 1.56 11.21
N LEU A 134 8.64 0.58 10.52
CA LEU A 134 7.79 -0.44 11.15
C LEU A 134 8.54 -1.25 12.22
N ARG A 135 9.83 -1.53 11.99
CA ARG A 135 10.70 -2.26 12.93
C ARG A 135 11.21 -1.39 14.08
N GLY A 136 11.03 -0.07 14.02
CA GLY A 136 11.56 0.87 14.99
C GLY A 136 13.09 1.03 14.88
N GLU A 137 13.64 0.74 13.71
CA GLU A 137 15.05 0.95 13.39
C GLU A 137 15.21 2.41 12.97
N SER A 138 15.62 3.28 13.90
CA SER A 138 16.06 4.65 13.59
C SER A 138 17.52 4.64 13.16
N ASP A 139 17.83 5.38 12.08
CA ASP A 139 19.20 5.57 11.57
C ASP A 139 20.14 6.22 12.61
#